data_AF-A0A9W4E9N9-F1
#
_entry.id   AF-A0A9W4E9N9-F1
#
_cell.length_a   1.000
_cell.length_b   1.000
_cell.length_c   1.000
_cell.angle_alpha   90.00
_cell.angle_beta   90.00
_cell.angle_gamma   90.00
#
_symmetry.space_group_name_H-M   'P 1'
#
loop_
_entity.id
_entity.type
_entity.pdbx_description
1 polymer ?
#
loop_
_entity_poly.entity_id
_entity_poly.type
_entity_poly.pdbx_seq_one_letter_code
_entity_poly.pdbx_strand_id
1 'polypeptide(L)'
;MGLGTSACSSQSDNSSSKQTTTSKSKKSVEKTDESSSESTKRSKKDLSTAADNQANNSNSNDGKAYGGNFQDSKGYIAINNVTNVTVKNSNDDEHYALVQGTFTNNAKESVDPTSFFSDHLKVMEKVGKATYDLVLVTTDIENELTPWGNQIKEGRKKVEPNMTGNFVIVYKLDPANGAKTNATHYVFEPYDSKFGKSLTVKVYESKTIKKSSDNAGSNSHSDESTDTNSSADTSSDVDTDD
;
A
#
# COMPACT_ATOMS: atom_id res chain seq x y z
N MET A 1 -66.03 -1.16 27.97
CA MET A 1 -65.00 -0.17 28.32
C MET A 1 -63.70 -0.63 27.66
N GLY A 2 -62.93 0.18 26.92
CA GLY A 2 -63.14 1.56 26.46
C GLY A 2 -62.55 1.76 25.06
N LEU A 3 -62.87 2.88 24.42
CA LEU A 3 -62.43 3.26 23.06
C LEU A 3 -61.07 3.99 23.11
N GLY A 4 -60.33 4.03 21.99
CA GLY A 4 -59.09 4.82 21.94
C GLY A 4 -58.22 4.66 20.69
N THR A 5 -58.75 4.92 19.49
CA THR A 5 -57.93 5.14 18.28
C THR A 5 -57.66 6.63 18.08
N SER A 6 -56.41 7.01 17.81
CA SER A 6 -56.07 8.33 17.25
C SER A 6 -54.95 8.22 16.22
N ALA A 7 -55.30 8.44 14.96
CA ALA A 7 -54.37 8.92 13.94
C ALA A 7 -54.61 10.43 13.78
N CYS A 8 -53.61 11.18 13.30
CA CYS A 8 -53.87 12.48 12.71
C CYS A 8 -52.84 12.78 11.60
N SER A 9 -53.35 13.28 10.47
CA SER A 9 -52.58 14.04 9.48
C SER A 9 -52.33 15.47 10.04
N SER A 10 -51.79 16.48 9.36
CA SER A 10 -51.80 16.80 7.92
C SER A 10 -50.90 18.00 7.61
N GLN A 11 -50.65 18.15 6.30
CA GLN A 11 -50.45 19.40 5.56
C GLN A 11 -49.14 20.20 5.67
N SER A 12 -48.56 20.32 4.48
CA SER A 12 -47.72 21.40 3.99
C SER A 12 -48.36 22.77 4.18
N ASP A 13 -47.52 23.83 4.23
CA ASP A 13 -47.73 24.94 3.30
C ASP A 13 -46.45 25.70 2.96
N ASN A 14 -46.51 26.44 1.85
CA ASN A 14 -45.39 27.04 1.13
C ASN A 14 -45.56 28.56 1.03
N SER A 15 -44.58 29.37 1.45
CA SER A 15 -44.42 30.72 0.87
C SER A 15 -43.06 31.37 1.13
N SER A 16 -42.55 32.04 0.10
CA SER A 16 -41.37 32.90 0.12
C SER A 16 -41.56 34.25 0.82
N SER A 17 -40.48 34.86 1.32
CA SER A 17 -40.23 36.30 1.06
C SER A 17 -38.74 36.67 1.23
N LYS A 18 -38.21 37.44 0.28
CA LYS A 18 -36.90 38.12 0.39
C LYS A 18 -36.97 39.25 1.42
N GLN A 19 -35.87 39.54 2.13
CA GLN A 19 -35.40 40.93 2.25
C GLN A 19 -33.89 41.02 2.49
N THR A 20 -33.29 42.11 1.98
CA THR A 20 -31.87 42.44 2.06
C THR A 20 -31.70 43.77 2.79
N THR A 21 -30.69 43.92 3.65
CA THR A 21 -30.22 45.24 4.09
C THR A 21 -28.70 45.28 4.24
N THR A 22 -28.07 46.19 3.49
CA THR A 22 -26.66 46.60 3.59
C THR A 22 -26.47 47.75 4.57
N SER A 23 -25.34 47.79 5.28
CA SER A 23 -24.82 49.00 5.93
C SER A 23 -23.33 49.20 5.62
N LYS A 24 -22.94 50.45 5.33
CA LYS A 24 -21.58 50.87 4.92
C LYS A 24 -20.87 51.65 6.03
N SER A 25 -19.58 51.94 5.79
CA SER A 25 -18.73 52.97 6.44
C SER A 25 -18.05 52.58 7.77
N LYS A 26 -16.82 53.04 8.09
CA LYS A 26 -16.00 54.15 7.51
C LYS A 26 -14.48 53.88 7.57
N LYS A 27 -13.73 54.65 6.76
CA LYS A 27 -12.27 54.68 6.55
C LYS A 27 -11.53 55.50 7.63
N SER A 28 -10.27 55.15 7.93
CA SER A 28 -9.20 56.10 8.31
C SER A 28 -7.80 55.57 7.95
N VAL A 29 -6.90 56.51 7.60
CA VAL A 29 -5.47 56.43 7.22
C VAL A 29 -4.84 57.65 7.94
N GLU A 30 -3.62 57.69 8.50
CA GLU A 30 -2.31 57.52 7.87
C GLU A 30 -1.13 57.47 8.88
N LYS A 31 -0.03 56.77 8.49
CA LYS A 31 1.42 56.79 8.85
C LYS A 31 1.99 57.52 10.09
N THR A 32 3.10 56.98 10.60
CA THR A 32 4.45 57.61 10.65
C THR A 32 5.53 56.52 10.61
N ASP A 33 6.66 56.76 9.93
CA ASP A 33 7.75 55.81 9.63
C ASP A 33 9.12 56.46 10.00
N GLU A 34 10.32 55.85 10.05
CA GLU A 34 10.89 54.55 9.65
C GLU A 34 12.18 54.26 10.48
N SER A 35 12.63 53.01 10.69
CA SER A 35 14.07 52.70 10.81
C SER A 35 14.47 51.21 10.70
N SER A 36 15.44 50.95 9.80
CA SER A 36 16.57 50.00 9.89
C SER A 36 16.44 48.70 10.72
N SER A 37 16.48 47.55 10.05
CA SER A 37 17.75 46.80 9.96
C SER A 37 17.71 45.58 9.02
N GLU A 38 18.87 45.36 8.41
CA GLU A 38 19.21 44.33 7.44
C GLU A 38 19.03 42.89 7.96
N SER A 39 18.31 42.06 7.22
CA SER A 39 18.54 40.60 7.24
C SER A 39 18.09 39.94 5.94
N THR A 40 18.94 39.04 5.45
CA THR A 40 18.88 38.42 4.13
C THR A 40 17.55 37.71 3.86
N LYS A 41 16.71 38.28 2.98
CA LYS A 41 15.57 37.58 2.36
C LYS A 41 16.10 36.44 1.49
N ARG A 42 16.33 35.27 2.09
CA ARG A 42 16.38 34.00 1.36
C ARG A 42 14.99 33.77 0.78
N SER A 43 14.82 34.06 -0.51
CA SER A 43 13.62 33.73 -1.26
C SER A 43 13.31 32.25 -1.07
N LYS A 44 12.22 31.94 -0.35
CA LYS A 44 11.63 30.61 -0.32
C LYS A 44 11.08 30.33 -1.71
N LYS A 45 11.95 29.90 -2.62
CA LYS A 45 11.58 29.43 -3.94
C LYS A 45 10.77 28.15 -3.74
N ASP A 46 9.56 28.18 -4.27
CA ASP A 46 8.54 27.16 -4.25
C ASP A 46 9.03 25.71 -4.10
N LEU A 47 8.74 25.12 -2.93
CA LEU A 47 8.30 23.73 -2.83
C LEU A 47 6.77 23.73 -2.66
N SER A 48 6.07 24.40 -3.59
CA SER A 48 4.62 24.38 -3.73
C SER A 48 4.14 23.31 -4.71
N THR A 49 4.83 22.16 -4.74
CA THR A 49 4.28 20.90 -5.25
C THR A 49 3.68 20.06 -4.11
N ALA A 50 3.10 20.73 -3.11
CA ALA A 50 2.01 20.13 -2.37
C ALA A 50 0.89 19.88 -3.38
N ALA A 51 0.75 18.63 -3.82
CA ALA A 51 -0.41 18.19 -4.57
C ALA A 51 -1.66 18.67 -3.83
N ASP A 52 -2.65 19.18 -4.57
CA ASP A 52 -3.88 19.76 -4.00
C ASP A 52 -4.37 18.91 -2.83
N ASN A 53 -4.62 19.55 -1.69
CA ASN A 53 -5.15 18.91 -0.49
C ASN A 53 -6.49 18.23 -0.82
N GLN A 54 -6.41 16.98 -1.27
CA GLN A 54 -7.56 16.25 -1.76
C GLN A 54 -8.47 16.02 -0.57
N ALA A 55 -9.69 16.57 -0.66
CA ALA A 55 -10.58 16.75 0.47
C ALA A 55 -10.69 15.48 1.32
N ASN A 56 -10.43 15.67 2.61
CA ASN A 56 -10.38 14.68 3.68
C ASN A 56 -11.42 13.55 3.48
N ASN A 57 -10.93 12.40 3.01
CA ASN A 57 -11.69 11.16 2.84
C ASN A 57 -13.01 11.30 2.06
N SER A 58 -12.93 11.42 0.73
CA SER A 58 -14.07 11.17 -0.16
C SER A 58 -14.38 9.68 -0.24
N ASN A 59 -14.96 9.16 0.86
CA ASN A 59 -15.54 7.83 0.91
C ASN A 59 -16.81 7.83 0.03
N SER A 60 -16.63 7.62 -1.27
CA SER A 60 -17.74 7.28 -2.15
C SER A 60 -18.40 6.01 -1.60
N ASN A 61 -19.67 6.14 -1.21
CA ASN A 61 -20.50 5.02 -0.73
C ASN A 61 -20.70 3.93 -1.81
N ASP A 62 -20.16 4.12 -3.02
CA ASP A 62 -20.24 3.20 -4.15
C ASP A 62 -19.14 2.12 -4.14
N GLY A 63 -18.16 2.20 -3.22
CA GLY A 63 -17.14 1.17 -3.00
C GLY A 63 -16.07 1.05 -4.10
N LYS A 64 -15.65 2.18 -4.69
CA LYS A 64 -14.78 2.21 -5.89
C LYS A 64 -13.42 2.90 -5.70
N ALA A 65 -13.00 3.16 -4.47
CA ALA A 65 -11.69 3.76 -4.21
C ALA A 65 -10.57 2.75 -4.50
N TYR A 66 -9.58 3.14 -5.30
CA TYR A 66 -8.34 2.36 -5.51
C TYR A 66 -7.22 2.77 -4.54
N GLY A 67 -7.45 3.78 -3.71
CA GLY A 67 -6.49 4.35 -2.78
C GLY A 67 -7.15 5.35 -1.82
N GLY A 68 -6.35 6.01 -1.00
CA GLY A 68 -6.80 7.00 -0.02
C GLY A 68 -5.68 7.36 0.96
N ASN A 69 -5.96 8.19 1.97
CA ASN A 69 -4.93 8.67 2.89
C ASN A 69 -5.34 8.69 4.38
N PHE A 70 -4.31 8.71 5.22
CA PHE A 70 -4.35 8.74 6.68
C PHE A 70 -3.22 9.64 7.19
N GLN A 71 -3.43 10.35 8.29
CA GLN A 71 -2.41 11.27 8.84
C GLN A 71 -2.58 11.58 10.32
N ASP A 72 -1.47 11.84 10.99
CA ASP A 72 -1.42 12.54 12.27
C ASP A 72 -0.28 13.59 12.27
N SER A 73 0.11 14.05 13.46
CA SER A 73 1.26 14.95 13.64
C SER A 73 2.64 14.31 13.38
N LYS A 74 2.74 12.97 13.31
CA LYS A 74 4.00 12.23 13.14
C LYS A 74 4.20 11.74 11.70
N GLY A 75 3.15 11.55 10.93
CA GLY A 75 3.30 11.18 9.52
C GLY A 75 2.01 11.18 8.71
N TYR A 76 2.18 10.97 7.41
CA TYR A 76 1.11 10.85 6.43
C TYR A 76 1.33 9.58 5.60
N ILE A 77 0.29 8.78 5.43
CA ILE A 77 0.26 7.58 4.58
C ILE A 77 -0.73 7.84 3.44
N ALA A 78 -0.31 7.62 2.20
CA ALA A 78 -1.22 7.44 1.06
C ALA A 78 -1.12 6.01 0.52
N ILE A 79 -2.26 5.34 0.44
CA ILE A 79 -2.44 4.08 -0.27
C ILE A 79 -2.66 4.41 -1.75
N ASN A 80 -1.78 3.94 -2.63
CA ASN A 80 -1.88 4.19 -4.07
C ASN A 80 -2.68 3.09 -4.77
N ASN A 81 -2.43 1.83 -4.40
CA ASN A 81 -3.16 0.66 -4.88
C ASN A 81 -2.95 -0.55 -3.97
N VAL A 82 -3.74 -1.60 -4.19
CA VAL A 82 -3.48 -2.95 -3.68
C VAL A 82 -3.47 -3.93 -4.84
N THR A 83 -2.42 -4.75 -4.92
CA THR A 83 -2.24 -5.77 -5.96
C THR A 83 -2.26 -7.15 -5.32
N ASN A 84 -3.11 -8.06 -5.83
CA ASN A 84 -3.07 -9.45 -5.41
C ASN A 84 -2.03 -10.21 -6.23
N VAL A 85 -1.22 -11.04 -5.57
CA VAL A 85 -0.19 -11.86 -6.22
C VAL A 85 -0.43 -13.32 -5.86
N THR A 86 -0.51 -14.17 -6.88
CA THR A 86 -0.46 -15.63 -6.76
C THR A 86 0.89 -16.10 -7.23
N VAL A 87 1.67 -16.72 -6.35
CA VAL A 87 2.96 -17.32 -6.64
C VAL A 87 2.73 -18.81 -6.89
N LYS A 88 2.88 -19.23 -8.15
CA LYS A 88 2.75 -20.63 -8.55
C LYS A 88 3.90 -21.45 -7.98
N ASN A 89 3.56 -22.47 -7.21
CA ASN A 89 4.49 -23.43 -6.61
C ASN A 89 4.08 -24.87 -7.03
N SER A 90 4.95 -25.85 -6.85
CA SER A 90 4.72 -27.23 -7.32
C SER A 90 3.68 -28.00 -6.51
N ASN A 91 3.45 -27.61 -5.25
CA ASN A 91 2.53 -28.26 -4.33
C ASN A 91 1.23 -27.44 -4.19
N ASP A 92 1.34 -26.28 -3.55
CA ASP A 92 0.23 -25.36 -3.28
C ASP A 92 0.63 -23.92 -3.64
N ASP A 93 -0.25 -23.21 -4.34
CA ASP A 93 -0.04 -21.79 -4.66
C ASP A 93 0.01 -20.92 -3.39
N GLU A 94 0.95 -19.98 -3.35
CA GLU A 94 1.02 -18.99 -2.27
C GLU A 94 0.33 -17.69 -2.73
N HIS A 95 -0.47 -17.10 -1.85
CA HIS A 95 -1.28 -15.92 -2.19
C HIS A 95 -0.95 -14.75 -1.26
N TYR A 96 -0.76 -13.57 -1.86
CA TYR A 96 -0.35 -12.36 -1.16
C TYR A 96 -1.15 -11.14 -1.63
N ALA A 97 -1.25 -10.14 -0.76
CA ALA A 97 -1.67 -8.79 -1.10
C ALA A 97 -0.53 -7.81 -0.88
N LEU A 98 -0.20 -7.03 -1.91
CA LEU A 98 0.83 -6.00 -1.89
C LEU A 98 0.12 -4.65 -1.79
N VAL A 99 0.20 -4.02 -0.62
CA VAL A 99 -0.27 -2.65 -0.39
C VAL A 99 0.83 -1.70 -0.81
N GLN A 100 0.63 -0.95 -1.89
CA GLN A 100 1.62 -0.04 -2.46
C GLN A 100 1.23 1.41 -2.14
N GLY A 101 2.18 2.20 -1.64
CA GLY A 101 1.87 3.54 -1.15
C GLY A 101 3.08 4.43 -0.94
N THR A 102 2.83 5.62 -0.38
CA THR A 102 3.86 6.57 0.06
C THR A 102 3.68 6.94 1.51
N PHE A 103 4.80 7.09 2.22
CA PHE A 103 4.86 7.56 3.60
C PHE A 103 5.70 8.84 3.68
N THR A 104 5.12 9.91 4.23
CA THR A 104 5.83 11.15 4.57
C THR A 104 6.06 11.18 6.07
N ASN A 105 7.33 11.28 6.48
CA ASN A 105 7.71 11.31 7.89
C ASN A 105 7.70 12.75 8.42
N ASN A 106 6.79 13.07 9.35
CA ASN A 106 6.72 14.37 10.03
C ASN A 106 7.35 14.33 11.44
N ALA A 107 7.87 13.18 11.87
CA ALA A 107 8.58 13.03 13.14
C ALA A 107 10.00 13.61 13.08
N LYS A 108 10.64 13.71 14.25
CA LYS A 108 12.00 14.27 14.40
C LYS A 108 13.13 13.28 14.14
N GLU A 109 12.80 12.00 13.97
CA GLU A 109 13.73 10.88 13.82
C GLU A 109 13.35 10.05 12.59
N SER A 110 14.27 9.24 12.07
CA SER A 110 14.03 8.37 10.91
C SER A 110 13.10 7.21 11.27
N VAL A 111 12.01 7.06 10.53
CA VAL A 111 10.92 6.11 10.82
C VAL A 111 10.83 5.04 9.73
N ASP A 112 10.69 3.77 10.12
CA ASP A 112 10.36 2.68 9.18
C ASP A 112 8.88 2.81 8.75
N PRO A 113 8.59 2.92 7.44
CA PRO A 113 7.22 2.95 6.93
C PRO A 113 6.38 1.75 7.36
N THR A 114 6.98 0.55 7.45
CA THR A 114 6.25 -0.70 7.75
C THR A 114 5.75 -0.68 9.18
N SER A 115 6.64 -0.41 10.14
CA SER A 115 6.30 -0.26 11.56
C SER A 115 5.29 0.87 11.78
N PHE A 116 5.52 2.05 11.21
CA PHE A 116 4.58 3.17 11.34
C PHE A 116 3.18 2.81 10.79
N PHE A 117 3.13 2.11 9.66
CA PHE A 117 1.87 1.63 9.10
C PHE A 117 1.18 0.63 10.03
N SER A 118 1.88 -0.42 10.50
CA SER A 118 1.30 -1.47 11.34
C SER A 118 0.88 -0.99 12.73
N ASP A 119 1.51 0.07 13.24
CA ASP A 119 1.18 0.70 14.53
C ASP A 119 -0.11 1.53 14.46
N HIS A 120 -0.50 2.00 13.27
CA HIS A 120 -1.65 2.90 13.10
C HIS A 120 -2.82 2.28 12.34
N LEU A 121 -2.59 1.27 11.48
CA LEU A 121 -3.59 0.66 10.60
C LEU A 121 -3.67 -0.86 10.77
N LYS A 122 -4.90 -1.35 10.98
CA LYS A 122 -5.26 -2.75 10.73
C LYS A 122 -5.65 -2.92 9.26
N VAL A 123 -5.19 -4.01 8.64
CA VAL A 123 -5.62 -4.39 7.28
C VAL A 123 -6.38 -5.71 7.33
N MET A 124 -7.56 -5.71 6.73
CA MET A 124 -8.46 -6.86 6.63
C MET A 124 -8.90 -7.07 5.19
N GLU A 125 -9.08 -8.31 4.77
CA GLU A 125 -9.85 -8.59 3.56
C GLU A 125 -11.34 -8.37 3.82
N LYS A 126 -12.10 -7.90 2.81
CA LYS A 126 -13.55 -7.81 2.85
C LYS A 126 -14.22 -8.77 1.86
N VAL A 127 -14.99 -9.72 2.38
CA VAL A 127 -15.76 -10.71 1.61
C VAL A 127 -17.25 -10.50 1.85
N GLY A 128 -17.89 -9.77 0.94
CA GLY A 128 -19.31 -9.43 1.07
C GLY A 128 -19.58 -8.57 2.31
N LYS A 129 -20.14 -9.19 3.36
CA LYS A 129 -20.40 -8.54 4.66
C LYS A 129 -19.39 -8.90 5.75
N ALA A 130 -18.52 -9.88 5.53
CA ALA A 130 -17.52 -10.32 6.49
C ALA A 130 -16.16 -9.63 6.23
N THR A 131 -15.34 -9.54 7.27
CA THR A 131 -13.94 -9.13 7.19
C THR A 131 -13.04 -10.17 7.83
N TYR A 132 -11.85 -10.38 7.27
CA TYR A 132 -10.88 -11.37 7.73
C TYR A 132 -9.52 -10.72 7.96
N ASP A 133 -8.88 -11.07 9.07
CA ASP A 133 -7.59 -10.51 9.45
C ASP A 133 -6.47 -11.09 8.58
N LEU A 134 -5.53 -10.23 8.17
CA LEU A 134 -4.42 -10.61 7.33
C LEU A 134 -3.12 -10.74 8.13
N VAL A 135 -2.27 -11.69 7.73
CA VAL A 135 -0.95 -11.90 8.33
C VAL A 135 0.07 -11.02 7.62
N LEU A 136 0.65 -10.04 8.33
CA LEU A 136 1.74 -9.22 7.83
C LEU A 136 3.00 -10.07 7.61
N VAL A 137 3.63 -9.95 6.44
CA VAL A 137 4.87 -10.66 6.09
C VAL A 137 6.08 -9.75 6.34
N THR A 138 6.75 -9.98 7.47
CA THR A 138 7.95 -9.25 7.88
C THR A 138 9.26 -9.94 7.47
N THR A 139 9.21 -11.22 7.09
CA THR A 139 10.36 -12.00 6.61
C THR A 139 10.80 -11.57 5.21
N ASP A 140 12.04 -11.88 4.84
CA ASP A 140 12.56 -11.64 3.48
C ASP A 140 11.73 -12.44 2.47
N ILE A 141 11.15 -11.71 1.51
CA ILE A 141 10.14 -12.19 0.54
C ILE A 141 10.31 -11.52 -0.83
N GLU A 142 11.22 -10.54 -0.92
CA GLU A 142 11.51 -9.75 -2.11
C GLU A 142 11.90 -10.61 -3.33
N ASN A 143 12.66 -11.68 -3.13
CA ASN A 143 13.09 -12.57 -4.20
C ASN A 143 11.91 -13.36 -4.80
N GLU A 144 10.97 -13.76 -3.96
CA GLU A 144 9.79 -14.55 -4.35
C GLU A 144 8.76 -13.68 -5.06
N LEU A 145 8.61 -12.41 -4.65
CA LEU A 145 7.67 -11.43 -5.21
C LEU A 145 8.28 -10.57 -6.32
N THR A 146 9.00 -11.18 -7.25
CA THR A 146 9.47 -10.50 -8.47
C THR A 146 8.26 -10.14 -9.37
N PRO A 147 8.12 -8.90 -9.88
CA PRO A 147 9.12 -7.82 -9.96
C PRO A 147 9.13 -6.80 -8.81
N TRP A 148 8.28 -6.93 -7.79
CA TRP A 148 8.19 -5.97 -6.68
C TRP A 148 9.34 -6.06 -5.67
N GLY A 149 10.21 -7.06 -5.74
CA GLY A 149 11.29 -7.29 -4.77
C GLY A 149 12.11 -6.05 -4.40
N ASN A 150 12.55 -5.27 -5.40
CA ASN A 150 13.25 -4.01 -5.15
C ASN A 150 12.39 -2.98 -4.42
N GLN A 151 11.09 -2.89 -4.74
CA GLN A 151 10.17 -1.95 -4.06
C GLN A 151 9.86 -2.38 -2.62
N ILE A 152 9.79 -3.68 -2.35
CA ILE A 152 9.66 -4.24 -0.99
C ILE A 152 10.91 -3.92 -0.18
N LYS A 153 12.10 -4.19 -0.73
CA LYS A 153 13.39 -3.94 -0.08
C LYS A 153 13.67 -2.46 0.19
N GLU A 154 13.39 -1.58 -0.79
CA GLU A 154 13.50 -0.13 -0.58
C GLU A 154 12.43 0.39 0.39
N GLY A 155 11.20 -0.16 0.35
CA GLY A 155 10.09 0.22 1.22
C GLY A 155 10.26 -0.11 2.70
N ARG A 156 11.19 -1.02 3.04
CA ARG A 156 11.61 -1.34 4.41
C ARG A 156 12.69 -0.41 4.96
N LYS A 157 13.22 0.52 4.16
CA LYS A 157 14.21 1.50 4.64
C LYS A 157 13.52 2.60 5.44
N LYS A 158 14.19 3.07 6.50
CA LYS A 158 13.73 4.23 7.26
C LYS A 158 13.70 5.47 6.38
N VAL A 159 12.63 6.25 6.52
CA VAL A 159 12.45 7.56 5.88
C VAL A 159 12.89 8.64 6.86
N GLU A 160 13.80 9.51 6.43
CA GLU A 160 14.34 10.61 7.22
C GLU A 160 13.27 11.69 7.54
N PRO A 161 13.47 12.53 8.58
CA PRO A 161 12.56 13.62 8.93
C PRO A 161 12.25 14.56 7.77
N ASN A 162 10.95 14.83 7.56
CA ASN A 162 10.39 15.65 6.47
C ASN A 162 10.61 15.09 5.05
N MET A 163 11.05 13.84 4.91
CA MET A 163 11.17 13.15 3.64
C MET A 163 9.94 12.28 3.35
N THR A 164 9.75 11.94 2.07
CA THR A 164 8.73 10.98 1.61
C THR A 164 9.40 9.78 0.96
N GLY A 165 9.01 8.57 1.37
CA GLY A 165 9.43 7.31 0.77
C GLY A 165 8.25 6.57 0.15
N ASN A 166 8.53 5.71 -0.84
CA ASN A 166 7.58 4.70 -1.31
C ASN A 166 7.66 3.48 -0.39
N PHE A 167 6.55 2.77 -0.20
CA PHE A 167 6.54 1.47 0.48
C PHE A 167 5.75 0.42 -0.31
N VAL A 168 6.08 -0.85 -0.06
CA VAL A 168 5.26 -2.00 -0.42
C VAL A 168 5.16 -2.91 0.80
N ILE A 169 3.97 -3.01 1.38
CA ILE A 169 3.68 -3.86 2.54
C ILE A 169 3.00 -5.13 2.04
N VAL A 170 3.52 -6.28 2.48
CA VAL A 170 3.10 -7.59 2.00
C VAL A 170 2.26 -8.28 3.09
N TYR A 171 1.08 -8.75 2.72
CA TYR A 171 0.23 -9.58 3.56
C TYR A 171 0.05 -10.96 2.93
N LYS A 172 0.06 -12.03 3.72
CA LYS A 172 -0.30 -13.38 3.26
C LYS A 172 -1.82 -13.55 3.30
N LEU A 173 -2.39 -14.01 2.20
CA LEU A 173 -3.81 -14.38 2.07
C LEU A 173 -3.93 -15.87 2.38
N ASP A 174 -4.09 -16.19 3.67
CA ASP A 174 -4.13 -17.58 4.15
C ASP A 174 -5.58 -18.07 4.29
N PRO A 175 -6.02 -19.08 3.50
CA PRO A 175 -7.36 -19.64 3.61
C PRO A 175 -7.68 -20.26 4.97
N ALA A 176 -6.67 -20.67 5.75
CA ALA A 176 -6.88 -21.15 7.12
C ALA A 176 -7.41 -20.05 8.05
N ASN A 177 -7.13 -18.77 7.75
CA ASN A 177 -7.64 -17.60 8.46
C ASN A 177 -8.95 -17.06 7.85
N GLY A 178 -9.55 -17.77 6.89
CA GLY A 178 -10.78 -17.38 6.20
C GLY A 178 -10.59 -16.36 5.07
N ALA A 179 -9.37 -15.91 4.82
CA ALA A 179 -9.03 -15.05 3.68
C ALA A 179 -9.22 -15.80 2.35
N LYS A 180 -9.60 -15.10 1.28
CA LYS A 180 -9.70 -15.65 -0.06
C LYS A 180 -8.49 -15.28 -0.90
N THR A 181 -8.04 -16.28 -1.65
CA THR A 181 -7.01 -16.16 -2.68
C THR A 181 -7.38 -15.20 -3.81
N ASN A 182 -8.68 -14.86 -3.93
CA ASN A 182 -9.25 -13.93 -4.91
C ASN A 182 -10.03 -12.77 -4.26
N ALA A 183 -9.52 -12.24 -3.15
CA ALA A 183 -10.01 -11.01 -2.52
C ALA A 183 -10.29 -9.90 -3.56
N THR A 184 -11.38 -9.15 -3.40
CA THR A 184 -11.74 -8.03 -4.29
C THR A 184 -11.58 -6.65 -3.63
N HIS A 185 -11.58 -6.62 -2.30
CA HIS A 185 -11.52 -5.40 -1.51
C HIS A 185 -10.75 -5.65 -0.21
N TYR A 186 -10.02 -4.63 0.24
CA TYR A 186 -9.36 -4.57 1.54
C TYR A 186 -9.89 -3.40 2.34
N VAL A 187 -9.96 -3.56 3.65
CA VAL A 187 -10.35 -2.53 4.61
C VAL A 187 -9.12 -2.14 5.40
N PHE A 188 -8.80 -0.84 5.36
CA PHE A 188 -7.77 -0.19 6.16
C PHE A 188 -8.47 0.52 7.30
N GLU A 189 -8.38 -0.03 8.50
CA GLU A 189 -9.06 0.47 9.70
C GLU A 189 -8.02 1.07 10.67
N PRO A 190 -8.10 2.38 10.97
CA PRO A 190 -7.17 3.00 11.90
C PRO A 190 -7.51 2.68 13.36
N TYR A 191 -6.50 2.35 14.18
CA TYR A 191 -6.70 2.06 15.60
C TYR A 191 -7.14 3.29 16.41
N ASP A 192 -6.66 4.50 16.04
CA ASP A 192 -7.22 5.77 16.52
C ASP A 192 -7.97 6.47 15.38
N SER A 193 -9.26 6.70 15.59
CA SER A 193 -10.13 7.52 14.73
C SER A 193 -9.61 8.92 14.37
N LYS A 194 -8.62 9.45 15.11
CA LYS A 194 -7.94 10.71 14.77
C LYS A 194 -6.97 10.57 13.59
N PHE A 195 -6.43 9.37 13.33
CA PHE A 195 -5.53 9.11 12.21
C PHE A 195 -6.26 9.08 10.85
N GLY A 196 -7.57 8.82 10.88
CA GLY A 196 -8.45 8.85 9.72
C GLY A 196 -9.75 8.09 9.98
N LYS A 197 -10.53 7.85 8.93
CA LYS A 197 -11.68 6.93 8.97
C LYS A 197 -11.35 5.68 8.18
N SER A 198 -11.98 4.56 8.54
CA SER A 198 -11.87 3.29 7.80
C SER A 198 -12.11 3.49 6.29
N LEU A 199 -11.22 2.90 5.48
CA LEU A 199 -11.20 3.01 4.02
C LEU A 199 -11.35 1.62 3.41
N THR A 200 -12.35 1.42 2.54
CA THR A 200 -12.42 0.21 1.70
C THR A 200 -11.76 0.50 0.35
N VAL A 201 -10.63 -0.16 0.08
CA VAL A 201 -9.92 -0.09 -1.21
C VAL A 201 -10.27 -1.31 -2.05
N LYS A 202 -10.59 -1.11 -3.32
CA LYS A 202 -10.76 -2.16 -4.31
C LYS A 202 -9.39 -2.61 -4.84
N VAL A 203 -9.20 -3.91 -5.03
CA VAL A 203 -8.01 -4.47 -5.68
C VAL A 203 -7.85 -3.86 -7.07
N TYR A 204 -6.65 -3.32 -7.33
CA TYR A 204 -6.31 -2.65 -8.58
C TYR A 204 -6.09 -3.68 -9.70
N GLU A 205 -5.22 -4.65 -9.45
CA GLU A 205 -4.98 -5.77 -10.35
C GLU A 205 -4.67 -7.06 -9.56
N SER A 206 -4.81 -8.20 -10.24
CA SER A 206 -4.35 -9.49 -9.75
C SER A 206 -3.33 -10.04 -10.73
N LYS A 207 -2.17 -10.48 -10.23
CA LYS A 207 -1.11 -11.09 -11.03
C LYS A 207 -0.81 -12.51 -10.57
N THR A 208 -0.38 -13.34 -11.52
CA THR A 208 0.15 -14.66 -11.27
C THR A 208 1.60 -14.68 -11.73
N ILE A 209 2.50 -15.05 -10.84
CA ILE A 209 3.93 -15.23 -11.11
C ILE A 209 4.31 -16.69 -10.82
N LYS A 210 5.44 -17.14 -11.35
CA LYS A 210 6.04 -18.41 -10.91
C LYS A 210 6.94 -18.12 -9.72
N LYS A 211 6.97 -19.01 -8.72
CA LYS A 211 8.02 -18.96 -7.69
C LYS A 211 9.37 -18.97 -8.42
N SER A 212 10.24 -18.02 -8.10
CA SER A 212 11.59 -18.03 -8.65
C SER A 212 12.23 -19.31 -8.15
N SER A 213 12.55 -20.24 -9.05
CA SER A 213 13.31 -21.42 -8.63
C SER A 213 14.67 -20.91 -8.18
N ASP A 214 15.05 -21.20 -6.94
CA ASP A 214 16.47 -21.19 -6.56
C ASP A 214 17.16 -22.06 -7.60
N ASN A 215 17.95 -21.43 -8.48
CA ASN A 215 18.53 -22.13 -9.60
C ASN A 215 19.50 -23.13 -9.01
N ALA A 216 19.12 -24.41 -9.05
CA ALA A 216 19.87 -25.47 -8.42
C ALA A 216 21.24 -25.57 -9.08
N GLY A 217 22.21 -24.87 -8.51
CA GLY A 217 23.64 -25.08 -8.69
C GLY A 217 24.08 -26.41 -8.08
N SER A 218 23.29 -27.46 -8.30
CA SER A 218 23.70 -28.84 -8.11
C SER A 218 24.67 -29.16 -9.23
N ASN A 219 25.91 -28.74 -9.04
CA ASN A 219 27.05 -29.13 -9.86
C ASN A 219 27.39 -30.60 -9.57
N SER A 220 26.41 -31.48 -9.81
CA SER A 220 26.54 -32.93 -9.76
C SER A 220 27.24 -33.38 -11.03
N HIS A 221 28.52 -33.04 -11.13
CA HIS A 221 29.42 -33.84 -11.94
C HIS A 221 29.74 -35.09 -11.13
N SER A 222 29.13 -36.19 -11.58
CA SER A 222 29.30 -37.53 -11.04
C SER A 222 30.77 -37.89 -10.93
N ASP A 223 31.12 -38.46 -9.78
CA ASP A 223 32.39 -39.15 -9.58
C ASP A 223 32.31 -40.49 -10.35
N GLU A 224 32.65 -40.48 -11.65
CA GLU A 224 32.63 -41.68 -12.49
C GLU A 224 33.91 -42.49 -12.29
N SER A 225 33.86 -43.41 -11.34
CA SER A 225 34.95 -44.33 -11.00
C SER A 225 35.19 -45.35 -12.13
N THR A 226 36.19 -45.13 -12.97
CA THR A 226 36.68 -46.14 -13.93
C THR A 226 37.79 -46.99 -13.33
N ASP A 227 37.42 -47.97 -12.50
CA ASP A 227 38.36 -49.02 -12.10
C ASP A 227 38.49 -50.09 -13.20
N THR A 228 39.72 -50.19 -13.71
CA THR A 228 40.35 -51.28 -14.46
C THR A 228 39.56 -52.55 -14.79
N ASN A 229 39.72 -53.01 -16.05
CA ASN A 229 40.31 -54.33 -16.22
C ASN A 229 41.14 -54.47 -17.52
N SER A 230 42.34 -55.05 -17.39
CA SER A 230 43.20 -55.43 -18.52
C SER A 230 42.75 -56.75 -19.12
N SER A 231 42.88 -56.90 -20.44
CA SER A 231 43.42 -58.11 -21.08
C SER A 231 43.83 -57.79 -22.52
N ALA A 232 44.96 -58.36 -22.95
CA ALA A 232 45.50 -58.18 -24.28
C ALA A 232 44.88 -59.17 -25.28
N ASP A 233 44.91 -58.85 -26.56
CA ASP A 233 45.06 -59.85 -27.62
C ASP A 233 45.79 -59.27 -28.84
N THR A 234 46.33 -60.17 -29.66
CA THR A 234 47.51 -59.92 -30.50
C THR A 234 47.24 -59.76 -32.00
N SER A 235 48.06 -58.93 -32.66
CA SER A 235 48.60 -59.09 -34.04
C SER A 235 47.70 -59.56 -35.19
N SER A 236 47.65 -58.80 -36.30
CA SER A 236 48.46 -59.09 -37.50
C SER A 236 48.16 -58.14 -38.67
N ASP A 237 49.16 -57.91 -39.51
CA ASP A 237 49.11 -57.12 -40.74
C ASP A 237 48.36 -57.84 -41.89
N VAL A 238 47.66 -57.10 -42.76
CA VAL A 238 47.62 -57.33 -44.23
C VAL A 238 47.38 -56.00 -44.97
N ASP A 239 48.01 -55.85 -46.13
CA ASP A 239 48.10 -54.68 -47.02
C ASP A 239 46.80 -54.27 -47.75
N THR A 240 46.74 -53.01 -48.23
CA THR A 240 46.26 -52.68 -49.58
C THR A 240 46.78 -51.29 -50.06
N ASP A 241 47.32 -51.23 -51.30
CA ASP A 241 47.65 -50.07 -52.18
C ASP A 241 48.53 -48.92 -51.60
N ASP A 242 49.75 -48.62 -52.08
CA ASP A 242 50.22 -48.39 -53.47
C ASP A 242 51.77 -48.51 -53.56
#